data_AF-A0A7V4IXZ4-F1
#
_entry.id   AF-A0A7V4IXZ4-F1
#
_cell.length_a   1.000
_cell.length_b   1.000
_cell.length_c   1.000
_cell.angle_alpha   90.00
_cell.angle_beta   90.00
_cell.angle_gamma   90.00
#
_symmetry.space_group_name_H-M   'P 1'
#
loop_
_entity.id
_entity.type
_entity.pdbx_description
1 polymer ?
#
loop_
_entity_poly.entity_id
_entity_poly.type
_entity_poly.pdbx_seq_one_letter_code
_entity_poly.pdbx_strand_id
1 'polypeptide(L)'
;MRTAVSRFFAAAALCAVLMASSLAASAQVVLFGTPGADDNAFPFGGSFLTGTRYQQVYNASKFAGPIVIEEVSFFATYTGGSFVANTFSLSLSTTSKAVNGLSTVFTDNVGADNTLIETKALSGPMPTKWTFSGGTFLYDPSLGNLLVDIIPAAPVPAGVFLGFADAMNDTFGTDSSRMHDFGTGFDSQGLVTEFKGYAPTNNVVPEPGAFALLFGFALVGGMALRRRR
;
A
#
# COMPACT_ATOMS: atom_id res chain seq x y z
N MET A 1 37.99 48.47 0.82
CA MET A 1 37.24 47.78 1.90
C MET A 1 35.77 47.45 1.51
N ARG A 2 35.45 47.28 0.21
CA ARG A 2 34.08 47.00 -0.28
C ARG A 2 33.93 45.70 -1.11
N THR A 3 35.01 44.94 -1.31
CA THR A 3 35.05 43.80 -2.25
C THR A 3 35.21 42.43 -1.60
N ALA A 4 35.49 42.34 -0.30
CA ALA A 4 35.66 41.07 0.41
C ALA A 4 34.34 40.48 0.93
N VAL A 5 33.34 41.32 1.20
CA VAL A 5 32.06 40.91 1.78
C VAL A 5 31.16 40.22 0.75
N SER A 6 31.21 40.62 -0.53
CA SER A 6 30.34 40.05 -1.58
C SER A 6 30.64 38.60 -1.95
N ARG A 7 31.86 38.10 -1.67
CA ARG A 7 32.29 36.75 -2.03
C ARG A 7 31.91 35.68 -1.01
N PHE A 8 31.69 36.07 0.25
CA PHE A 8 31.20 35.16 1.30
C PHE A 8 29.71 34.85 1.15
N PHE A 9 28.91 35.81 0.67
CA PHE A 9 27.47 35.58 0.45
C PHE A 9 27.17 34.64 -0.74
N ALA A 10 28.02 34.63 -1.78
CA ALA A 10 27.81 33.77 -2.94
C ALA A 10 28.08 32.27 -2.65
N ALA A 11 29.03 31.96 -1.76
CA ALA A 11 29.39 30.58 -1.42
C ALA A 11 28.38 29.92 -0.45
N ALA A 12 27.79 30.69 0.47
CA ALA A 12 26.75 30.21 1.38
C ALA A 12 25.43 29.95 0.65
N ALA A 13 25.09 30.77 -0.36
CA ALA A 13 23.90 30.57 -1.18
C ALA A 13 23.96 29.28 -2.02
N LEU A 14 25.14 28.87 -2.50
CA LEU A 14 25.30 27.65 -3.31
C LEU A 14 25.20 26.36 -2.47
N CYS A 15 25.66 26.38 -1.21
CA CYS A 15 25.48 25.23 -0.30
C CYS A 15 24.03 25.08 0.18
N ALA A 16 23.30 26.19 0.33
CA ALA A 16 21.87 26.15 0.68
C ALA A 16 20.98 25.61 -0.47
N VAL A 17 21.38 25.82 -1.73
CA VAL A 17 20.66 25.31 -2.91
C VAL A 17 20.91 23.80 -3.13
N LEU A 18 22.06 23.26 -2.73
CA LEU A 18 22.39 21.83 -2.90
C LEU A 18 21.83 20.93 -1.79
N MET A 19 21.51 21.48 -0.62
CA MET A 19 20.94 20.73 0.52
C MET A 19 19.40 20.60 0.46
N ALA A 20 18.75 21.20 -0.54
CA ALA A 20 17.29 21.34 -0.58
C ALA A 20 16.55 20.27 -1.43
N SER A 21 17.24 19.22 -1.90
CA SER A 21 16.63 18.18 -2.76
C SER A 21 16.36 16.86 -2.03
N SER A 22 15.87 16.91 -0.79
CA SER A 22 15.11 15.78 -0.25
C SER A 22 13.71 15.84 -0.87
N LEU A 23 13.49 15.12 -1.98
CA LEU A 23 12.13 14.87 -2.46
C LEU A 23 11.38 14.15 -1.33
N ALA A 24 10.46 14.87 -0.67
CA ALA A 24 9.57 14.24 0.30
C ALA A 24 8.75 13.18 -0.45
N ALA A 25 8.78 11.94 0.03
CA ALA A 25 7.90 10.90 -0.48
C ALA A 25 6.46 11.39 -0.31
N SER A 26 5.70 11.49 -1.41
CA SER A 26 4.31 11.90 -1.34
C SER A 26 3.47 10.74 -0.86
N ALA A 27 2.64 10.98 0.15
CA ALA A 27 1.63 10.01 0.59
C ALA A 27 0.64 9.75 -0.55
N GLN A 28 0.40 8.48 -0.83
CA GLN A 28 -0.55 8.00 -1.83
C GLN A 28 -1.67 7.25 -1.11
N VAL A 29 -2.91 7.49 -1.54
CA VAL A 29 -4.10 6.80 -1.08
C VAL A 29 -4.87 6.31 -2.30
N VAL A 30 -5.20 5.03 -2.33
CA VAL A 30 -5.98 4.39 -3.39
C VAL A 30 -7.17 3.70 -2.74
N LEU A 31 -8.38 4.19 -3.02
CA LEU A 31 -9.64 3.66 -2.48
C LEU A 31 -10.36 2.86 -3.57
N PHE A 32 -10.78 1.65 -3.23
CA PHE A 32 -11.61 0.79 -4.06
C PHE A 32 -13.00 0.64 -3.45
N GLY A 33 -14.03 0.95 -4.25
CA GLY A 33 -15.42 0.94 -3.81
C GLY A 33 -15.82 2.24 -3.11
N THR A 34 -17.05 2.26 -2.60
CA THR A 34 -17.63 3.43 -1.92
C THR A 34 -18.06 3.00 -0.52
N PRO A 35 -17.44 3.52 0.56
CA PRO A 35 -17.90 3.24 1.92
C PRO A 35 -19.39 3.54 2.09
N GLY A 36 -20.10 2.69 2.83
CA GLY A 36 -21.52 2.83 3.10
C GLY A 36 -22.46 2.42 1.96
N ALA A 37 -21.97 1.80 0.89
CA ALA A 37 -22.79 1.40 -0.26
C ALA A 37 -23.60 0.12 -0.03
N ASP A 38 -22.93 -0.93 0.47
CA ASP A 38 -23.50 -2.24 0.75
C ASP A 38 -22.68 -2.92 1.84
N ASP A 39 -23.03 -4.16 2.21
CA ASP A 39 -22.35 -4.90 3.26
C ASP A 39 -21.99 -6.33 2.92
N ASN A 40 -21.06 -6.87 3.72
CA ASN A 40 -20.56 -8.22 3.58
C ASN A 40 -19.96 -8.73 4.89
N ALA A 41 -20.43 -9.89 5.35
CA ALA A 41 -20.01 -10.47 6.61
C ALA A 41 -18.62 -11.13 6.56
N PHE A 42 -18.26 -11.80 5.46
CA PHE A 42 -17.04 -12.61 5.39
C PHE A 42 -15.84 -11.79 4.89
N PRO A 43 -14.64 -11.87 5.48
CA PRO A 43 -14.21 -12.87 6.47
C PRO A 43 -14.36 -12.43 7.92
N PHE A 44 -14.70 -11.16 8.16
CA PHE A 44 -14.45 -10.53 9.45
C PHE A 44 -15.57 -10.64 10.47
N GLY A 45 -16.82 -10.71 10.04
CA GLY A 45 -18.00 -10.69 10.91
C GLY A 45 -18.84 -11.95 10.84
N GLY A 46 -18.63 -12.83 9.85
CA GLY A 46 -19.46 -14.02 9.72
C GLY A 46 -19.39 -14.71 8.37
N SER A 47 -20.23 -15.72 8.19
CA SER A 47 -20.38 -16.45 6.92
C SER A 47 -21.68 -17.26 6.86
N PHE A 48 -22.23 -17.41 5.65
CA PHE A 48 -23.37 -18.30 5.40
C PHE A 48 -22.97 -19.78 5.49
N LEU A 49 -21.88 -20.16 4.83
CA LEU A 49 -21.25 -21.48 4.96
C LEU A 49 -19.87 -21.35 5.60
N THR A 50 -19.26 -22.45 6.04
CA THR A 50 -17.90 -22.38 6.58
C THR A 50 -16.94 -21.90 5.49
N GLY A 51 -16.11 -20.90 5.82
CA GLY A 51 -15.11 -20.35 4.91
C GLY A 51 -13.74 -20.25 5.55
N THR A 52 -12.69 -20.45 4.75
CA THR A 52 -11.30 -20.51 5.22
C THR A 52 -10.39 -19.51 4.51
N ARG A 53 -10.83 -18.87 3.43
CA ARG A 53 -9.99 -17.92 2.68
C ARG A 53 -10.79 -16.89 1.92
N TYR A 54 -10.30 -15.66 1.94
CA TYR A 54 -10.81 -14.55 1.15
C TYR A 54 -9.69 -13.98 0.29
N GLN A 55 -9.91 -13.91 -1.02
CA GLN A 55 -9.04 -13.21 -1.94
C GLN A 55 -9.81 -12.10 -2.64
N GLN A 56 -9.16 -10.97 -2.89
CA GLN A 56 -9.72 -9.90 -3.70
C GLN A 56 -8.63 -9.32 -4.59
N VAL A 57 -8.95 -9.21 -5.88
CA VAL A 57 -8.06 -8.64 -6.89
C VAL A 57 -8.47 -7.20 -7.19
N TYR A 58 -7.49 -6.34 -7.38
CA TYR A 58 -7.66 -4.90 -7.59
C TYR A 58 -7.00 -4.51 -8.90
N ASN A 59 -7.76 -3.83 -9.76
CA ASN A 59 -7.32 -3.49 -11.10
C ASN A 59 -6.11 -2.54 -11.07
N ALA A 60 -5.03 -2.94 -11.74
CA ALA A 60 -3.79 -2.19 -11.84
C ALA A 60 -3.97 -0.76 -12.38
N SER A 61 -4.97 -0.54 -13.26
CA SER A 61 -5.25 0.77 -13.86
C SER A 61 -5.70 1.86 -12.87
N LYS A 62 -6.05 1.48 -11.63
CA LYS A 62 -6.40 2.44 -10.56
C LYS A 62 -5.18 3.00 -9.84
N PHE A 63 -4.00 2.44 -10.09
CA PHE A 63 -2.75 2.92 -9.52
C PHE A 63 -2.04 3.79 -10.54
N ALA A 64 -1.67 5.01 -10.14
CA ALA A 64 -0.99 5.96 -11.04
C ALA A 64 0.46 5.56 -11.37
N GLY A 65 1.03 4.62 -10.61
CA GLY A 65 2.39 4.10 -10.74
C GLY A 65 2.74 3.21 -9.56
N PRO A 66 4.01 2.79 -9.44
CA PRO A 66 4.46 2.00 -8.31
C PRO A 66 4.19 2.68 -6.96
N ILE A 67 3.86 1.89 -5.95
CA ILE A 67 3.55 2.33 -4.59
C ILE A 67 4.16 1.36 -3.58
N VAL A 68 4.77 1.88 -2.52
CA VAL A 68 5.07 1.10 -1.32
C VAL A 68 3.85 1.19 -0.41
N ILE A 69 3.05 0.13 -0.38
CA ILE A 69 1.86 0.02 0.45
C ILE A 69 2.30 -0.27 1.88
N GLU A 70 1.79 0.49 2.84
CA GLU A 70 2.09 0.34 4.28
C GLU A 70 0.85 0.09 5.12
N GLU A 71 -0.32 0.44 4.59
CA GLU A 71 -1.60 0.31 5.27
C GLU A 71 -2.63 -0.28 4.31
N VAL A 72 -3.31 -1.35 4.74
CA VAL A 72 -4.49 -1.90 4.10
C VAL A 72 -5.66 -1.75 5.06
N SER A 73 -6.66 -0.96 4.68
CA SER A 73 -7.80 -0.66 5.55
C SER A 73 -9.11 -1.11 4.96
N PHE A 74 -10.03 -1.52 5.84
CA PHE A 74 -11.40 -1.88 5.54
C PHE A 74 -12.36 -1.02 6.36
N PHE A 75 -13.62 -0.99 5.96
CA PHE A 75 -14.64 -0.11 6.52
C PHE A 75 -15.85 -0.90 7.00
N ALA A 76 -16.59 -0.35 7.96
CA ALA A 76 -17.87 -0.86 8.42
C ALA A 76 -18.75 0.33 8.82
N THR A 77 -19.17 1.09 7.81
CA THR A 77 -19.95 2.33 7.96
C THR A 77 -21.41 2.17 7.56
N TYR A 78 -21.76 1.10 6.82
CA TYR A 78 -23.15 0.79 6.47
C TYR A 78 -23.91 0.15 7.64
N THR A 79 -23.64 -1.14 7.92
CA THR A 79 -24.32 -1.92 8.97
C THR A 79 -23.49 -2.04 10.25
N GLY A 80 -22.17 -2.25 10.13
CA GLY A 80 -21.31 -2.42 11.31
C GLY A 80 -21.50 -3.75 12.03
N GLY A 81 -21.21 -3.79 13.33
CA GLY A 81 -21.42 -4.95 14.19
C GLY A 81 -20.16 -5.34 14.97
N SER A 82 -19.89 -6.63 15.09
CA SER A 82 -18.73 -7.19 15.79
C SER A 82 -17.94 -8.16 14.91
N PHE A 83 -16.64 -8.23 15.15
CA PHE A 83 -15.78 -9.24 14.56
C PHE A 83 -16.18 -10.64 15.06
N VAL A 84 -16.09 -11.63 14.17
CA VAL A 84 -15.91 -13.02 14.59
C VAL A 84 -14.53 -13.14 15.22
N ALA A 85 -14.48 -13.55 16.49
CA ALA A 85 -13.24 -13.63 17.24
C ALA A 85 -12.29 -14.62 16.56
N ASN A 86 -11.22 -14.10 15.94
CA ASN A 86 -10.27 -14.90 15.17
C ASN A 86 -8.95 -14.14 15.01
N THR A 87 -7.94 -14.81 14.48
CA THR A 87 -6.68 -14.20 14.05
C THR A 87 -6.62 -14.25 12.53
N PHE A 88 -6.40 -13.12 11.88
CA PHE A 88 -6.40 -13.00 10.43
C PHE A 88 -5.00 -12.67 9.92
N SER A 89 -4.49 -13.46 8.98
CA SER A 89 -3.25 -13.16 8.26
C SER A 89 -3.60 -12.50 6.94
N LEU A 90 -3.08 -11.28 6.71
CA LEU A 90 -3.26 -10.54 5.46
C LEU A 90 -1.93 -10.50 4.70
N SER A 91 -1.94 -11.00 3.47
CA SER A 91 -0.80 -10.93 2.54
C SER A 91 -1.17 -10.17 1.28
N LEU A 92 -0.15 -9.57 0.65
CA LEU A 92 -0.24 -8.93 -0.65
C LEU A 92 0.66 -9.65 -1.66
N SER A 93 0.21 -9.72 -2.91
CA SER A 93 1.01 -10.21 -4.04
C SER A 93 0.57 -9.57 -5.35
N THR A 94 1.39 -9.67 -6.38
CA THR A 94 1.04 -9.28 -7.75
C THR A 94 0.51 -10.50 -8.51
N THR A 95 -0.68 -10.37 -9.10
CA THR A 95 -1.34 -11.48 -9.82
C THR A 95 -1.56 -11.15 -11.29
N SER A 96 -1.40 -12.16 -12.14
CA SER A 96 -1.77 -12.08 -13.56
C SER A 96 -3.27 -12.30 -13.80
N LYS A 97 -4.04 -12.64 -12.76
CA LYS A 97 -5.49 -12.87 -12.87
C LYS A 97 -6.22 -11.54 -13.09
N ALA A 98 -7.18 -11.55 -14.00
CA ALA A 98 -8.03 -10.40 -14.26
C ALA A 98 -9.05 -10.22 -13.12
N VAL A 99 -9.59 -9.00 -13.01
CA VAL A 99 -10.86 -8.79 -12.31
C VAL A 99 -11.94 -9.65 -12.98
N ASN A 100 -12.76 -10.31 -12.18
CA ASN A 100 -13.73 -11.35 -12.56
C ASN A 100 -13.07 -12.61 -13.17
N GLY A 101 -11.77 -12.84 -12.87
CA GLY A 101 -10.97 -13.92 -13.43
C GLY A 101 -10.09 -14.65 -12.42
N LEU A 102 -10.41 -14.55 -11.12
CA LEU A 102 -9.74 -15.33 -10.08
C LEU A 102 -10.09 -16.83 -10.23
N SER A 103 -9.08 -17.67 -10.03
CA SER A 103 -9.21 -19.13 -9.99
C SER A 103 -9.91 -19.57 -8.71
N THR A 104 -10.69 -20.65 -8.80
CA THR A 104 -11.22 -21.34 -7.62
C THR A 104 -10.13 -22.07 -6.83
N VAL A 105 -8.97 -22.31 -7.46
CA VAL A 105 -7.75 -22.80 -6.82
C VAL A 105 -6.97 -21.59 -6.33
N PHE A 106 -7.12 -21.24 -5.05
CA PHE A 106 -6.58 -20.00 -4.47
C PHE A 106 -5.08 -19.81 -4.65
N THR A 107 -4.30 -20.88 -4.64
CA THR A 107 -2.84 -20.82 -4.84
C THR A 107 -2.47 -20.35 -6.24
N ASP A 108 -3.33 -20.57 -7.24
CA ASP A 108 -3.09 -20.15 -8.62
C ASP A 108 -3.32 -18.64 -8.82
N ASN A 109 -3.92 -17.97 -7.83
CA ASN A 109 -4.13 -16.53 -7.84
C ASN A 109 -2.93 -15.78 -7.25
N VAL A 110 -2.18 -16.41 -6.35
CA VAL A 110 -1.12 -15.78 -5.57
C VAL A 110 0.14 -15.58 -6.43
N GLY A 111 0.69 -14.38 -6.38
CA GLY A 111 1.94 -14.02 -7.04
C GLY A 111 3.18 -14.62 -6.38
N ALA A 112 4.28 -14.69 -7.14
CA ALA A 112 5.57 -15.14 -6.62
C ALA A 112 6.19 -14.20 -5.56
N ASP A 113 5.72 -12.96 -5.51
CA ASP A 113 6.12 -11.90 -4.57
C ASP A 113 5.25 -11.84 -3.31
N ASN A 114 4.49 -12.90 -3.02
CA ASN A 114 3.58 -12.93 -1.88
C ASN A 114 4.26 -12.60 -0.55
N THR A 115 3.78 -11.54 0.08
CA THR A 115 4.37 -10.95 1.28
C THR A 115 3.30 -10.81 2.36
N LEU A 116 3.54 -11.41 3.53
CA LEU A 116 2.69 -11.22 4.70
C LEU A 116 2.85 -9.79 5.22
N ILE A 117 1.74 -9.06 5.36
CA ILE A 117 1.71 -7.69 5.89
C ILE A 117 1.55 -7.74 7.41
N GLU A 118 0.53 -8.44 7.90
CA GLU A 118 0.27 -8.54 9.34
C GLU A 118 -0.60 -9.76 9.64
N THR A 119 -0.34 -10.37 10.81
CA THR A 119 -1.24 -11.31 11.45
C THR A 119 -1.89 -10.60 12.65
N LYS A 120 -3.21 -10.46 12.63
CA LYS A 120 -3.94 -9.61 13.58
C LYS A 120 -5.10 -10.36 14.24
N ALA A 121 -5.13 -10.37 15.57
CA ALA A 121 -6.28 -10.84 16.32
C ALA A 121 -7.37 -9.76 16.31
N LEU A 122 -8.57 -10.13 15.85
CA LEU A 122 -9.74 -9.25 15.81
C LEU A 122 -10.88 -9.90 16.62
N SER A 123 -11.53 -9.09 17.46
CA SER A 123 -12.67 -9.50 18.28
C SER A 123 -13.45 -8.27 18.75
N GLY A 124 -14.67 -8.46 19.23
CA GLY A 124 -15.49 -7.36 19.75
C GLY A 124 -16.03 -6.43 18.65
N PRO A 125 -16.48 -5.22 19.01
CA PRO A 125 -17.11 -4.30 18.07
C PRO A 125 -16.19 -3.91 16.91
N MET A 126 -16.74 -3.88 15.69
CA MET A 126 -16.06 -3.36 14.51
C MET A 126 -16.01 -1.83 14.58
N PRO A 127 -14.82 -1.21 14.48
CA PRO A 127 -14.75 0.23 14.27
C PRO A 127 -15.20 0.57 12.84
N THR A 128 -15.52 1.83 12.59
CA THR A 128 -15.90 2.33 11.25
C THR A 128 -14.82 2.11 10.20
N LYS A 129 -13.54 2.07 10.63
CA LYS A 129 -12.38 1.73 9.83
C LYS A 129 -11.37 0.96 10.69
N TRP A 130 -10.77 -0.10 10.17
CA TRP A 130 -9.63 -0.78 10.77
C TRP A 130 -8.55 -1.05 9.73
N THR A 131 -7.32 -1.18 10.21
CA THR A 131 -6.13 -1.17 9.35
C THR A 131 -5.17 -2.31 9.72
N PHE A 132 -4.61 -2.95 8.71
CA PHE A 132 -3.42 -3.79 8.78
C PHE A 132 -2.21 -2.95 8.35
N SER A 133 -1.21 -2.82 9.20
CA SER A 133 -0.03 -1.95 9.03
C SER A 133 1.25 -2.54 9.64
N GLY A 134 1.35 -3.87 9.69
CA GLY A 134 2.49 -4.59 10.28
C GLY A 134 3.73 -4.72 9.38
N GLY A 135 3.62 -4.34 8.11
CA GLY A 135 4.66 -4.51 7.11
C GLY A 135 4.36 -3.71 5.84
N THR A 136 5.28 -3.75 4.87
CA THR A 136 5.13 -3.02 3.62
C THR A 136 5.23 -3.93 2.40
N PHE A 137 4.68 -3.48 1.27
CA PHE A 137 4.74 -4.19 -0.01
C PHE A 137 4.95 -3.20 -1.15
N LEU A 138 6.03 -3.39 -1.91
CA LEU A 138 6.27 -2.62 -3.13
C LEU A 138 5.43 -3.23 -4.26
N TYR A 139 4.39 -2.53 -4.65
CA TYR A 139 3.52 -2.92 -5.76
C TYR A 139 3.85 -2.08 -7.01
N ASP A 140 4.07 -2.76 -8.12
CA ASP A 140 4.24 -2.16 -9.45
C ASP A 140 3.05 -2.59 -10.34
N PRO A 141 2.12 -1.68 -10.69
CA PRO A 141 0.95 -2.02 -11.50
C PRO A 141 1.29 -2.44 -12.94
N SER A 142 2.53 -2.27 -13.41
CA SER A 142 2.96 -2.79 -14.70
C SER A 142 3.16 -4.32 -14.71
N LEU A 143 3.30 -4.94 -13.53
CA LEU A 143 3.56 -6.36 -13.38
C LEU A 143 2.29 -7.22 -13.25
N GLY A 144 1.13 -6.59 -13.05
CA GLY A 144 -0.15 -7.29 -12.89
C GLY A 144 -1.09 -6.53 -11.96
N ASN A 145 -2.21 -7.17 -11.62
CA ASN A 145 -3.16 -6.65 -10.63
C ASN A 145 -2.66 -6.91 -9.21
N LEU A 146 -3.11 -6.13 -8.25
CA LEU A 146 -2.83 -6.36 -6.83
C LEU A 146 -3.80 -7.41 -6.29
N LEU A 147 -3.30 -8.38 -5.53
CA LEU A 147 -4.10 -9.36 -4.81
C LEU A 147 -3.96 -9.14 -3.29
N VAL A 148 -5.10 -9.00 -2.61
CA VAL A 148 -5.20 -9.17 -1.15
C VAL A 148 -5.63 -10.62 -0.89
N ASP A 149 -4.93 -11.29 0.02
CA ASP A 149 -5.25 -12.63 0.49
C ASP A 149 -5.37 -12.63 2.02
N ILE A 150 -6.53 -13.04 2.53
CA ILE A 150 -6.85 -13.06 3.95
C ILE A 150 -7.19 -14.49 4.36
N ILE A 151 -6.43 -15.00 5.32
CA ILE A 151 -6.61 -16.34 5.88
C ILE A 151 -6.88 -16.20 7.38
N PRO A 152 -8.10 -16.52 7.85
CA PRO A 152 -8.36 -16.70 9.28
C PRO A 152 -7.65 -17.95 9.83
N ALA A 153 -7.18 -17.89 11.08
CA ALA A 153 -6.44 -18.97 11.73
C ALA A 153 -7.31 -20.20 12.02
N ALA A 154 -8.62 -19.98 12.21
CA ALA A 154 -9.63 -21.03 12.22
C ALA A 154 -10.71 -20.71 11.16
N PRO A 155 -11.36 -21.72 10.57
CA PRO A 155 -12.48 -21.49 9.65
C PRO A 155 -13.54 -20.57 10.28
N VAL A 156 -14.02 -19.60 9.52
CA VAL A 156 -15.16 -18.78 9.94
C VAL A 156 -16.39 -19.69 9.97
N PRO A 157 -17.10 -19.84 11.10
CA PRO A 157 -18.21 -20.78 11.20
C PRO A 157 -19.39 -20.40 10.31
N ALA A 158 -20.12 -21.41 9.83
CA ALA A 158 -21.38 -21.23 9.10
C ALA A 158 -22.48 -20.68 10.02
N GLY A 159 -23.39 -19.87 9.46
CA GLY A 159 -24.57 -19.36 10.17
C GLY A 159 -24.27 -18.29 11.22
N VAL A 160 -23.06 -17.74 11.24
CA VAL A 160 -22.65 -16.65 12.14
C VAL A 160 -22.68 -15.33 11.38
N PHE A 161 -23.33 -14.31 11.93
CA PHE A 161 -23.41 -12.95 11.38
C PHE A 161 -23.33 -11.92 12.51
N LEU A 162 -22.12 -11.67 13.00
CA LEU A 162 -21.88 -10.74 14.11
C LEU A 162 -21.68 -9.31 13.64
N GLY A 163 -21.24 -9.11 12.39
CA GLY A 163 -21.04 -7.80 11.81
C GLY A 163 -20.76 -7.88 10.31
N PHE A 164 -20.76 -6.71 9.68
CA PHE A 164 -20.63 -6.58 8.24
C PHE A 164 -19.69 -5.42 7.90
N ALA A 165 -18.70 -5.73 7.07
CA ALA A 165 -17.81 -4.77 6.45
C ALA A 165 -18.49 -4.16 5.23
N ASP A 166 -18.13 -2.94 4.87
CA ASP A 166 -18.61 -2.27 3.67
C ASP A 166 -18.15 -3.04 2.42
N ALA A 167 -19.06 -3.17 1.47
CA ALA A 167 -18.84 -3.87 0.23
C ALA A 167 -19.42 -3.11 -0.96
N MET A 168 -19.07 -3.58 -2.16
CA MET A 168 -19.87 -3.34 -3.35
C MET A 168 -20.28 -4.70 -3.88
N ASN A 169 -21.58 -4.98 -3.93
CA ASN A 169 -22.11 -6.23 -4.47
C ASN A 169 -22.67 -5.97 -5.88
N ASP A 170 -22.17 -6.70 -6.86
CA ASP A 170 -22.47 -6.61 -8.30
C ASP A 170 -22.15 -5.25 -8.95
N THR A 171 -21.47 -4.36 -8.23
CA THR A 171 -21.25 -2.95 -8.61
C THR A 171 -19.79 -2.51 -8.62
N PHE A 172 -18.81 -3.40 -8.35
CA PHE A 172 -17.39 -3.09 -8.54
C PHE A 172 -16.99 -2.95 -10.02
N GLY A 173 -17.77 -3.50 -10.94
CA GLY A 173 -17.51 -3.51 -12.36
C GLY A 173 -16.18 -4.18 -12.69
N THR A 174 -15.26 -3.41 -13.27
CA THR A 174 -13.91 -3.85 -13.63
C THR A 174 -12.85 -3.42 -12.62
N ASP A 175 -13.23 -2.78 -11.52
CA ASP A 175 -12.29 -2.20 -10.58
C ASP A 175 -11.76 -3.26 -9.61
N SER A 176 -12.61 -4.18 -9.16
CA SER A 176 -12.23 -5.26 -8.26
C SER A 176 -13.21 -6.44 -8.34
N SER A 177 -12.77 -7.61 -7.88
CA SER A 177 -13.60 -8.80 -7.70
C SER A 177 -12.98 -9.70 -6.65
N ARG A 178 -13.76 -10.63 -6.10
CA ARG A 178 -13.33 -11.51 -5.01
C ARG A 178 -13.41 -12.98 -5.36
N MET A 179 -12.71 -13.79 -4.56
CA MET A 179 -12.81 -15.23 -4.55
C MET A 179 -12.82 -15.71 -3.08
N HIS A 180 -13.71 -16.63 -2.76
CA HIS A 180 -13.82 -17.24 -1.43
C HIS A 180 -14.42 -18.64 -1.52
N ASP A 181 -14.25 -19.45 -0.48
CA ASP A 181 -14.57 -20.88 -0.50
C ASP A 181 -15.94 -21.23 0.12
N PHE A 182 -16.71 -20.24 0.54
CA PHE A 182 -17.95 -20.45 1.29
C PHE A 182 -19.25 -20.20 0.50
N GLY A 183 -19.22 -19.92 -0.80
CA GLY A 183 -20.47 -19.61 -1.51
C GLY A 183 -20.29 -19.05 -2.91
N THR A 184 -21.25 -18.22 -3.33
CA THR A 184 -21.28 -17.51 -4.62
C THR A 184 -20.97 -16.02 -4.44
N GLY A 185 -20.97 -15.26 -5.54
CA GLY A 185 -20.79 -13.82 -5.49
C GLY A 185 -19.33 -13.43 -5.63
N PHE A 186 -18.77 -13.70 -6.80
CA PHE A 186 -17.36 -13.50 -7.10
C PHE A 186 -17.15 -12.27 -7.97
N ASP A 187 -17.92 -12.19 -9.05
CA ASP A 187 -17.77 -11.17 -10.09
C ASP A 187 -18.38 -9.85 -9.65
N SER A 188 -17.64 -8.74 -9.84
CA SER A 188 -18.10 -7.39 -9.48
C SER A 188 -18.47 -7.27 -7.99
N GLN A 189 -17.90 -8.13 -7.14
CA GLN A 189 -18.12 -8.17 -5.69
C GLN A 189 -16.82 -8.06 -4.91
N GLY A 190 -16.85 -7.41 -3.75
CA GLY A 190 -15.64 -7.20 -2.95
C GLY A 190 -15.89 -6.39 -1.69
N LEU A 191 -14.90 -6.35 -0.81
CA LEU A 191 -14.85 -5.40 0.29
C LEU A 191 -14.39 -4.02 -0.22
N VAL A 192 -14.94 -2.96 0.36
CA VAL A 192 -14.40 -1.62 0.21
C VAL A 192 -13.06 -1.57 0.93
N THR A 193 -12.00 -1.22 0.18
CA THR A 193 -10.62 -1.32 0.66
C THR A 193 -9.84 -0.08 0.31
N GLU A 194 -9.05 0.41 1.26
CA GLU A 194 -8.14 1.53 1.07
C GLU A 194 -6.69 1.06 1.24
N PHE A 195 -5.87 1.36 0.23
CA PHE A 195 -4.43 1.21 0.30
C PHE A 195 -3.80 2.58 0.54
N LYS A 196 -2.96 2.68 1.56
CA LYS A 196 -2.17 3.88 1.82
C LYS A 196 -0.68 3.53 1.86
N GLY A 197 0.11 4.43 1.30
CA GLY A 197 1.53 4.22 1.10
C GLY A 197 2.22 5.45 0.55
N TYR A 198 3.34 5.26 -0.12
CA TYR A 198 4.07 6.33 -0.81
C TYR A 198 4.68 5.85 -2.12
N ALA A 199 4.94 6.80 -3.02
CA ALA A 199 5.69 6.50 -4.23
C ALA A 199 7.13 6.07 -3.88
N PRO A 200 7.64 4.95 -4.41
CA PRO A 200 9.03 4.57 -4.16
C PRO A 200 9.95 5.68 -4.67
N THR A 201 10.79 6.22 -3.80
CA THR A 201 11.79 7.19 -4.22
C THR A 201 12.85 6.43 -5.01
N ASN A 202 13.00 6.79 -6.29
CA ASN A 202 14.22 6.44 -7.02
C ASN A 202 15.36 7.14 -6.30
N ASN A 203 16.00 6.46 -5.35
CA ASN A 203 17.22 6.93 -4.71
C ASN A 203 18.35 6.88 -5.75
N VAL A 204 18.30 7.75 -6.75
CA VAL A 204 19.54 8.33 -7.27
C VAL A 204 19.94 9.31 -6.18
N VAL A 205 20.59 8.80 -5.13
CA VAL A 205 21.39 9.64 -4.26
C VAL A 205 22.34 10.36 -5.23
N PRO A 206 22.23 11.68 -5.45
CA PRO A 206 23.34 12.39 -6.05
C PRO A 206 24.44 12.20 -5.02
N GLU A 207 25.47 11.40 -5.31
CA GLU A 207 26.63 11.32 -4.43
C GLU A 207 26.99 12.76 -4.05
N PRO A 208 26.99 13.12 -2.75
CA PRO A 208 27.17 14.51 -2.33
C PRO A 208 28.54 14.99 -2.80
N GLY A 209 28.57 15.60 -3.99
CA GLY A 209 29.72 16.17 -4.65
C GLY A 209 31.07 15.61 -4.21
N ALA A 210 31.34 14.31 -4.25
CA ALA A 210 32.69 13.82 -3.95
C ALA A 210 33.69 14.51 -4.88
N PHE A 211 33.30 14.66 -6.15
CA PHE A 211 33.97 15.51 -7.13
C PHE A 211 33.90 17.01 -6.80
N ALA A 212 32.76 17.55 -6.37
CA ALA A 212 32.66 18.98 -6.03
C ALA A 212 33.48 19.38 -4.79
N LEU A 213 33.65 18.48 -3.81
CA LEU A 213 34.54 18.60 -2.67
C LEU A 213 36.00 18.47 -3.13
N LEU A 214 36.33 17.49 -3.98
CA LEU A 214 37.69 17.34 -4.52
C LEU A 214 38.11 18.58 -5.34
N PHE A 215 37.24 19.06 -6.23
CA PHE A 215 37.48 20.26 -7.03
C PHE A 215 37.42 21.55 -6.20
N GLY A 216 36.55 21.60 -5.19
CA GLY A 216 36.46 22.71 -4.24
C GLY A 216 37.74 22.90 -3.43
N PHE A 217 38.28 21.81 -2.87
CA PHE A 217 39.57 21.84 -2.15
C PHE A 217 40.75 22.12 -3.08
N ALA A 218 40.75 21.59 -4.31
CA ALA A 218 41.79 21.87 -5.30
C ALA A 218 41.81 23.36 -5.71
N LEU A 219 40.65 23.99 -5.89
CA LEU A 219 40.54 25.41 -6.22
C LEU A 219 40.98 26.32 -5.07
N VAL A 220 40.59 25.98 -3.83
CA VAL A 220 41.01 26.74 -2.63
C VAL A 220 42.52 26.59 -2.38
N GLY A 221 43.07 25.38 -2.53
CA GLY A 221 44.51 25.12 -2.43
C GLY A 221 45.34 25.85 -3.49
N GLY A 222 44.87 25.84 -4.75
CA GLY A 222 45.54 26.54 -5.86
C GLY A 222 45.57 28.07 -5.69
N MET A 223 44.51 28.67 -5.14
CA MET A 223 44.47 30.11 -4.84
C MET A 223 45.38 30.50 -3.66
N ALA A 224 45.56 29.62 -2.68
CA ALA A 224 46.47 29.85 -1.55
C ALA A 224 47.95 29.79 -1.99
N LEU A 225 48.29 28.87 -2.89
CA LEU A 225 49.64 28.74 -3.45
C LEU A 225 50.04 29.93 -4.35
N ARG A 226 49.08 30.49 -5.10
CA ARG A 226 49.32 31.63 -6.00
C ARG A 226 49.53 32.96 -5.28
N ARG A 227 49.20 33.06 -3.99
CA ARG A 227 49.45 34.24 -3.14
C ARG A 227 50.83 34.25 -2.47
N ARG A 228 51.60 33.16 -2.59
CA ARG A 228 52.94 33.01 -2.00
C ARG A 228 54.08 33.18 -3.02
N ARG A 229 53.78 33.53 -4.27
CA ARG A 229 54.73 33.99 -5.29
C ARG A 229 54.44 35.45 -5.60
#